data_AF-K1SUS1-F1
#
_entry.id   AF-K1SUS1-F1
#
_cell.length_a   1.000
_cell.length_b   1.000
_cell.length_c   1.000
_cell.angle_alpha   90.00
_cell.angle_beta   90.00
_cell.angle_gamma   90.00
#
_symmetry.space_group_name_H-M   'P 1'
#
loop_
_entity.id
_entity.type
_entity.pdbx_description
1 polymer ?
#
loop_
_entity_poly.entity_id
_entity_poly.type
_entity_poly.pdbx_seq_one_letter_code
_entity_poly.pdbx_strand_id
1 'polypeptide(L)'
;MDALNGNIHYQIFCGIRISPENQLTNYKLIDSILVELSKKLKIQEQQKVLADAWKPYMKNLDTVYTDASCYESLMRFPTDVKLLWECVDRAYKMMCGISSQLGEHRMRTKYNDIDKANLAYRKQRKHTHKQTRKMIMRLLALLGKILGEIRRQMRVHPDEELLNYKQLDMLETVTRVYRQQKNHFKSGDSRESIPNRIVSLSKPYIRPIVRGKETKIVEFGAKCNNILIDGISFIEKLSFNAFNEGTRLKHCVSLSKKLTGVDVKKIGGDQGYSGNDNRTFCKENGIETSFTQKGRTGKNEVKNATKRELARVRATAMEGSFGT
;
A
#
# COMPACT_ATOMS: atom_id res chain seq x y z
N MET A 1 12.75 24.79 1.02
CA MET A 1 12.34 26.12 1.50
C MET A 1 13.32 27.18 1.03
N ASP A 2 14.62 26.93 1.09
CA ASP A 2 15.67 27.88 0.67
C ASP A 2 15.49 28.39 -0.76
N ALA A 3 15.12 27.50 -1.70
CA ALA A 3 14.79 27.90 -3.07
C ALA A 3 13.61 28.89 -3.13
N LEU A 4 12.57 28.71 -2.32
CA LEU A 4 11.40 29.61 -2.33
C LEU A 4 11.70 30.92 -1.58
N ASN A 5 12.49 30.88 -0.50
CA ASN A 5 12.91 32.07 0.25
C ASN A 5 13.86 32.97 -0.56
N GLY A 6 14.80 32.37 -1.31
CA GLY A 6 15.85 33.11 -2.03
C GLY A 6 15.58 33.38 -3.51
N ASN A 7 14.68 32.64 -4.17
CA ASN A 7 14.44 32.78 -5.61
C ASN A 7 13.17 33.59 -5.89
N ILE A 8 13.35 34.86 -6.28
CA ILE A 8 12.24 35.76 -6.63
C ILE A 8 11.42 35.26 -7.82
N HIS A 9 12.01 34.54 -8.78
CA HIS A 9 11.29 34.00 -9.92
C HIS A 9 10.31 32.89 -9.50
N TYR A 10 10.69 32.06 -8.53
CA TYR A 10 9.80 31.03 -7.99
C TYR A 10 8.67 31.67 -7.17
N GLN A 11 8.95 32.73 -6.42
CA GLN A 11 7.94 33.48 -5.70
C GLN A 11 6.89 34.08 -6.65
N ILE A 12 7.33 34.75 -7.73
CA ILE A 12 6.45 35.30 -8.77
C ILE A 12 5.62 34.20 -9.43
N PHE A 13 6.25 33.09 -9.82
CA PHE A 13 5.55 31.95 -10.44
C PHE A 13 4.44 31.40 -9.54
N CYS A 14 4.72 31.28 -8.24
CA CYS A 14 3.74 30.81 -7.26
C CYS A 14 2.74 31.89 -6.82
N GLY A 15 2.86 33.14 -7.29
CA GLY A 15 1.99 34.25 -6.90
C GLY A 15 2.13 34.67 -5.43
N ILE A 16 3.29 34.42 -4.82
CA ILE A 16 3.57 34.74 -3.41
C ILE A 16 4.74 35.72 -3.32
N ARG A 17 4.84 36.47 -2.22
CA ARG A 17 6.01 37.33 -1.92
C ARG A 17 6.43 37.09 -0.48
N ILE A 18 7.64 36.59 -0.29
CA ILE A 18 8.20 36.31 1.04
C ILE A 18 9.17 37.44 1.37
N SER A 19 8.97 38.09 2.52
CA SER A 19 9.89 39.14 2.97
C SER A 19 11.24 38.51 3.35
N PRO A 20 12.39 39.12 2.97
CA PRO A 20 13.70 38.69 3.44
C PRO A 20 13.84 38.67 4.96
N GLU A 21 13.06 39.50 5.66
CA GLU A 21 13.03 39.59 7.14
C GLU A 21 12.17 38.48 7.78
N ASN A 22 11.21 37.92 7.04
CA ASN A 22 10.25 36.93 7.51
C ASN A 22 10.27 35.69 6.60
N GLN A 23 11.42 35.02 6.54
CA GLN A 23 11.60 33.83 5.72
C GLN A 23 10.80 32.63 6.24
N LEU A 24 10.42 31.74 5.34
CA LEU A 24 9.81 30.47 5.71
C LEU A 24 10.87 29.54 6.30
N THR A 25 10.84 29.36 7.62
CA THR A 25 11.77 28.50 8.36
C THR A 25 11.25 27.07 8.53
N ASN A 26 9.93 26.86 8.43
CA ASN A 26 9.32 25.55 8.60
C ASN A 26 9.43 24.70 7.33
N TYR A 27 10.47 23.88 7.24
CA TYR A 27 10.68 22.94 6.13
C TYR A 27 9.56 21.89 5.97
N LYS A 28 8.71 21.68 7.00
CA LYS A 28 7.57 20.75 6.99
C LYS A 28 6.23 21.43 6.72
N LEU A 29 6.21 22.71 6.34
CA LEU A 29 4.97 23.45 6.12
C LEU A 29 4.06 22.74 5.11
N ILE A 30 4.62 22.36 3.95
CA ILE A 30 3.89 21.67 2.89
C ILE A 30 3.35 20.33 3.39
N ASP A 31 4.19 19.50 4.03
CA ASP A 31 3.77 18.21 4.57
C ASP A 31 2.63 18.37 5.59
N SER A 32 2.70 19.40 6.43
CA SER A 32 1.69 19.68 7.45
C SER A 32 0.36 20.07 6.83
N ILE A 33 0.38 20.93 5.82
CA ILE A 33 -0.82 21.32 5.04
C ILE A 33 -1.40 20.10 4.33
N LEU A 34 -0.57 19.29 3.67
CA LEU A 34 -1.03 18.07 2.99
C LEU A 34 -1.63 17.07 3.97
N VAL A 35 -1.04 16.91 5.16
CA VAL A 35 -1.58 16.04 6.22
C VAL A 35 -2.91 16.58 6.74
N GLU A 36 -3.08 17.89 6.86
CA GLU A 36 -4.37 18.47 7.25
C GLU A 36 -5.44 18.29 6.18
N LEU A 37 -5.11 18.61 4.92
CA LEU A 37 -6.03 18.47 3.79
C LEU A 37 -6.41 17.01 3.54
N SER A 38 -5.47 16.08 3.68
CA SER A 38 -5.75 14.65 3.47
C SER A 38 -6.79 14.09 4.43
N LYS A 39 -6.91 14.64 5.65
CA LYS A 39 -7.97 14.26 6.61
C LYS A 39 -9.37 14.70 6.17
N LYS A 40 -9.45 15.74 5.34
CA LYS A 40 -10.71 16.32 4.83
C LYS A 40 -11.01 15.90 3.39
N LEU A 41 -10.05 15.28 2.70
CA LEU A 41 -10.19 14.88 1.29
C LEU A 41 -11.21 13.75 1.14
N LYS A 42 -12.25 14.00 0.35
CA LYS A 42 -13.31 13.04 0.03
C LYS A 42 -13.26 12.68 -1.45
N ILE A 43 -12.32 11.82 -1.83
CA ILE A 43 -11.96 11.48 -3.22
C ILE A 43 -13.17 11.45 -4.19
N GLN A 44 -14.27 10.81 -3.80
CA GLN A 44 -15.46 10.70 -4.65
C GLN A 44 -16.16 12.04 -4.97
N GLU A 45 -16.17 12.99 -4.04
CA GLU A 45 -16.68 14.35 -4.25
C GLU A 45 -15.75 15.14 -5.17
N GLN A 46 -14.42 15.10 -4.93
CA GLN A 46 -13.46 15.80 -5.77
C GLN A 46 -13.40 15.24 -7.20
N GLN A 47 -13.49 13.92 -7.37
CA GLN A 47 -13.54 13.31 -8.70
C GLN A 47 -14.75 13.74 -9.50
N LYS A 48 -15.89 14.00 -8.84
CA LYS A 48 -17.08 14.52 -9.51
C LYS A 48 -16.84 15.94 -10.03
N VAL A 49 -16.28 16.82 -9.21
CA VAL A 49 -15.94 18.20 -9.63
C VAL A 49 -14.97 18.18 -10.82
N LEU A 50 -13.95 17.32 -10.77
CA LEU A 50 -13.01 17.17 -11.87
C LEU A 50 -13.68 16.57 -13.13
N ALA A 51 -14.54 15.57 -12.97
CA ALA A 51 -15.28 14.99 -14.09
C ALA A 51 -16.17 16.03 -14.77
N ASP A 52 -16.89 16.86 -14.00
CA ASP A 52 -17.76 17.92 -14.54
C ASP A 52 -16.95 18.95 -15.34
N ALA A 53 -15.73 19.28 -14.91
CA ALA A 53 -14.83 20.18 -15.64
C ALA A 53 -14.27 19.58 -16.94
N TRP A 54 -13.99 18.27 -16.95
CA TRP A 54 -13.46 17.55 -18.11
C TRP A 54 -14.54 17.13 -19.12
N LYS A 55 -15.76 16.88 -18.65
CA LYS A 55 -16.88 16.35 -19.45
C LYS A 55 -17.12 17.09 -20.77
N PRO A 56 -17.04 18.44 -20.88
CA PRO A 56 -17.21 19.14 -22.16
C PRO A 56 -16.18 18.76 -23.23
N TYR A 57 -15.01 18.25 -22.82
CA TYR A 57 -13.92 17.86 -23.71
C TYR A 57 -13.91 16.36 -24.04
N MET A 58 -14.78 15.59 -23.39
CA MET A 58 -14.87 14.14 -23.54
C MET A 58 -15.94 13.75 -24.56
N LYS A 59 -15.61 12.80 -25.44
CA LYS A 59 -16.48 12.33 -26.53
C LYS A 59 -17.07 10.95 -26.24
N ASN A 60 -16.27 9.99 -25.77
CA ASN A 60 -16.69 8.60 -25.61
C ASN A 60 -17.05 8.27 -24.16
N LEU A 61 -18.20 8.78 -23.69
CA LEU A 61 -18.65 8.64 -22.30
C LEU A 61 -19.33 7.30 -21.99
N ASP A 62 -19.73 6.55 -23.02
CA ASP A 62 -20.42 5.26 -22.91
C ASP A 62 -19.47 4.05 -22.88
N THR A 63 -18.18 4.30 -23.10
CA THR A 63 -17.12 3.28 -23.16
C THR A 63 -16.19 3.43 -21.97
N VAL A 64 -16.10 2.37 -21.17
CA VAL A 64 -15.32 2.37 -19.92
C VAL A 64 -14.28 1.27 -19.96
N TYR A 65 -13.04 1.58 -19.57
CA TYR A 65 -12.05 0.56 -19.28
C TYR A 65 -11.83 0.45 -17.78
N THR A 66 -11.57 -0.75 -17.27
CA THR A 66 -11.30 -0.93 -15.84
C THR A 66 -10.12 -1.87 -15.64
N ASP A 67 -9.26 -1.50 -14.70
CA ASP A 67 -8.13 -2.32 -14.31
C ASP A 67 -7.78 -2.09 -12.85
N ALA A 68 -7.26 -3.14 -12.21
CA ALA A 68 -6.77 -3.08 -10.85
C ALA A 68 -5.25 -3.22 -10.82
N SER A 69 -4.59 -2.21 -10.28
CA SER A 69 -3.13 -2.15 -10.13
C SER A 69 -2.73 -1.93 -8.67
N CYS A 70 -1.46 -2.15 -8.37
CA CYS A 70 -0.87 -1.79 -7.08
C CYS A 70 0.06 -0.60 -7.30
N TYR A 71 -0.23 0.52 -6.61
CA TYR A 71 0.72 1.62 -6.52
C TYR A 71 1.81 1.24 -5.52
N GLU A 72 2.92 0.73 -6.06
CA GLU A 72 4.04 0.25 -5.27
C GLU A 72 4.58 1.36 -4.36
N SER A 73 4.62 1.05 -3.07
CA SER A 73 5.29 1.89 -2.10
C SER A 73 6.77 1.59 -2.13
N LEU A 74 7.60 2.64 -2.18
CA LEU A 74 9.04 2.47 -1.99
C LEU A 74 9.30 1.86 -0.61
N MET A 75 9.69 0.58 -0.61
CA MET A 75 10.11 -0.16 0.57
C MET A 75 10.97 -1.35 0.17
N ARG A 76 11.86 -1.76 1.08
CA ARG A 76 12.68 -2.95 0.88
C ARG A 76 11.78 -4.20 0.89
N PHE A 77 12.10 -5.16 0.02
CA PHE A 77 11.43 -6.46 0.04
C PHE A 77 11.50 -7.10 1.44
N PRO A 78 10.33 -7.35 2.08
CA PRO A 78 10.27 -7.78 3.46
C PRO A 78 10.52 -9.28 3.60
N THR A 79 11.36 -9.66 4.56
CA THR A 79 11.49 -11.06 5.01
C THR A 79 11.36 -11.10 6.52
N ASP A 80 10.96 -12.23 7.09
CA ASP A 80 10.72 -12.33 8.53
C ASP A 80 11.98 -12.02 9.35
N VAL A 81 13.15 -12.51 8.93
CA VAL A 81 14.45 -12.17 9.55
C VAL A 81 14.72 -10.67 9.50
N LYS A 82 14.49 -10.05 8.35
CA LYS A 82 14.73 -8.62 8.11
C LYS A 82 13.82 -7.75 8.98
N LEU A 83 12.54 -8.11 9.08
CA LEU A 83 11.54 -7.40 9.87
C LEU A 83 11.78 -7.59 11.39
N LEU A 84 12.05 -8.82 11.83
CA LEU A 84 12.34 -9.13 13.22
C LEU A 84 13.63 -8.46 13.70
N TRP A 85 14.67 -8.40 12.87
CA TRP A 85 15.87 -7.65 13.20
C TRP A 85 15.59 -6.15 13.40
N GLU A 86 14.80 -5.55 12.51
CA GLU A 86 14.41 -4.14 12.66
C GLU A 86 13.62 -3.91 13.97
N CYS A 87 12.74 -4.85 14.33
CA CYS A 87 12.03 -4.84 15.61
C CYS A 87 12.99 -4.89 16.80
N VAL A 88 13.95 -5.82 16.77
CA VAL A 88 14.96 -5.99 17.82
C VAL A 88 15.80 -4.72 17.97
N ASP A 89 16.29 -4.16 16.87
CA ASP A 89 17.13 -2.97 16.89
C ASP A 89 16.40 -1.76 17.50
N ARG A 90 15.17 -1.48 17.04
CA ARG A 90 14.37 -0.37 17.55
C ARG A 90 14.00 -0.57 19.02
N ALA A 91 13.51 -1.76 19.39
CA ALA A 91 13.12 -2.05 20.77
C ALA A 91 14.34 -2.04 21.71
N TYR A 92 15.50 -2.53 21.27
CA TYR A 92 16.72 -2.49 22.07
C TYR A 92 17.14 -1.06 22.38
N LYS A 93 17.15 -0.17 21.37
CA LYS A 93 17.46 1.26 21.56
C LYS A 93 16.49 1.93 22.53
N MET A 94 15.19 1.63 22.42
CA MET A 94 14.18 2.11 23.36
C MET A 94 14.47 1.64 24.80
N MET A 95 14.67 0.34 25.02
CA MET A 95 15.02 -0.22 26.33
C MET A 95 16.29 0.42 26.90
N CYS A 96 17.32 0.64 26.08
CA CYS A 96 18.54 1.30 26.52
C CYS A 96 18.30 2.77 26.92
N GLY A 97 17.47 3.48 26.17
CA GLY A 97 17.07 4.86 26.47
C GLY A 97 16.34 4.93 27.81
N ILE A 98 15.36 4.05 28.03
CA ILE A 98 14.61 3.95 29.30
C ILE A 98 15.56 3.69 30.47
N SER A 99 16.43 2.68 30.38
CA SER A 99 17.41 2.40 31.46
C SER A 99 18.31 3.60 31.74
N SER A 100 18.70 4.36 30.71
CA SER A 100 19.56 5.53 30.88
C SER A 100 18.80 6.69 31.55
N GLN A 101 17.55 6.91 31.18
CA GLN A 101 16.67 7.92 31.80
C GLN A 101 16.43 7.60 33.29
N LEU A 102 16.22 6.33 33.62
CA LEU A 102 15.97 5.87 35.00
C LEU A 102 17.25 5.70 35.84
N GLY A 103 18.44 5.81 35.25
CA GLY A 103 19.71 5.46 35.93
C GLY A 103 19.83 3.97 36.31
N GLU A 104 19.01 3.09 35.71
CA GLU A 104 19.01 1.66 35.98
C GLU A 104 20.11 0.93 35.20
N HIS A 105 20.71 -0.09 35.82
CA HIS A 105 21.63 -0.97 35.11
C HIS A 105 20.90 -1.71 33.98
N ARG A 106 21.40 -1.56 32.75
CA ARG A 106 20.82 -2.19 31.56
C ARG A 106 20.73 -3.71 31.72
N MET A 107 19.57 -4.28 31.40
CA MET A 107 19.40 -5.74 31.37
C MET A 107 20.42 -6.39 30.41
N ARG A 108 21.10 -7.45 30.89
CA ARG A 108 22.01 -8.25 30.06
C ARG A 108 21.24 -8.96 28.94
N THR A 109 21.64 -8.72 27.69
CA THR A 109 21.06 -9.35 26.50
C THR A 109 22.13 -9.96 25.61
N LYS A 110 21.72 -10.85 24.69
CA LYS A 110 22.57 -11.37 23.61
C LYS A 110 22.53 -10.49 22.35
N TYR A 111 22.24 -9.19 22.50
CA TYR A 111 22.07 -8.27 21.36
C TYR A 111 23.32 -8.27 20.45
N ASN A 112 24.51 -8.02 21.01
CA ASN A 112 25.76 -7.98 20.22
C ASN A 112 26.10 -9.31 19.53
N ASP A 113 25.80 -10.45 20.18
CA ASP A 113 25.99 -11.78 19.59
C ASP A 113 25.04 -12.01 18.40
N ILE A 114 23.77 -11.64 18.57
CA ILE A 114 22.76 -11.78 17.51
C ILE A 114 22.99 -10.78 16.38
N ASP A 115 23.46 -9.57 16.67
CA ASP A 115 23.85 -8.57 15.67
C ASP A 115 24.95 -9.10 14.75
N LYS A 116 26.05 -9.59 15.34
CA LYS A 116 27.15 -10.23 14.58
C LYS A 116 26.65 -11.40 13.74
N ALA A 117 25.80 -12.26 14.30
CA ALA A 117 25.23 -13.39 13.57
C ALA A 117 24.28 -12.96 12.44
N ASN A 118 23.49 -11.90 12.64
CA ASN A 118 22.61 -11.33 11.63
C ASN A 118 23.40 -10.67 10.51
N LEU A 119 24.49 -9.97 10.81
CA LEU A 119 25.40 -9.43 9.81
C LEU A 119 26.02 -10.55 8.96
N ALA A 120 26.52 -11.61 9.60
CA ALA A 120 27.03 -12.78 8.90
C ALA A 120 25.96 -13.44 8.01
N TYR A 121 24.73 -13.60 8.53
CA TYR A 121 23.60 -14.10 7.75
C TYR A 121 23.32 -13.22 6.54
N ARG A 122 23.21 -11.89 6.71
CA ARG A 122 22.94 -10.93 5.62
C ARG A 122 24.00 -10.92 4.52
N LYS A 123 25.27 -11.19 4.85
CA LYS A 123 26.38 -11.24 3.88
C LYS A 123 26.37 -12.51 3.02
N GLN A 124 25.64 -13.55 3.40
CA GLN A 124 25.57 -14.78 2.62
C GLN A 124 24.69 -14.59 1.37
N ARG A 125 25.12 -15.14 0.23
CA ARG A 125 24.38 -15.07 -1.03
C ARG A 125 23.11 -15.94 -1.05
N LYS A 126 23.15 -17.09 -0.38
CA LYS A 126 22.04 -18.05 -0.28
C LYS A 126 21.86 -18.47 1.17
N HIS A 127 20.60 -18.67 1.59
CA HIS A 127 20.26 -19.11 2.94
C HIS A 127 19.48 -20.41 2.87
N THR A 128 19.84 -21.37 3.72
CA THR A 128 19.08 -22.60 3.88
C THR A 128 17.87 -22.38 4.82
N HIS A 129 16.84 -23.20 4.66
CA HIS A 129 15.67 -23.17 5.54
C HIS A 129 16.05 -23.32 7.03
N LYS A 130 16.99 -24.23 7.35
CA LYS A 130 17.49 -24.45 8.72
C LYS A 130 18.18 -23.20 9.29
N GLN A 131 19.02 -22.52 8.50
CA GLN A 131 19.68 -21.28 8.92
C GLN A 131 18.67 -20.16 9.18
N THR A 132 17.70 -19.97 8.27
CA THR A 132 16.64 -18.96 8.41
C THR A 132 15.80 -19.23 9.66
N ARG A 133 15.34 -20.48 9.87
CA ARG A 133 14.56 -20.87 11.05
C ARG A 133 15.35 -20.63 12.35
N LYS A 134 16.65 -20.97 12.39
CA LYS A 134 17.53 -20.69 13.53
C LYS A 134 17.65 -19.19 13.81
N MET A 135 17.76 -18.36 12.77
CA MET A 135 17.84 -16.91 12.93
C MET A 135 16.54 -16.32 13.47
N ILE A 136 15.40 -16.70 12.90
CA ILE A 136 14.06 -16.28 13.38
C ILE A 136 13.88 -16.64 14.86
N MET A 137 14.23 -17.87 15.24
CA MET A 137 14.15 -18.32 16.64
C MET A 137 14.96 -17.42 17.59
N ARG A 138 16.23 -17.12 17.24
CA ARG A 138 17.10 -16.26 18.05
C ARG A 138 16.54 -14.84 18.16
N LEU A 139 16.05 -14.28 17.05
CA LEU A 139 15.46 -12.95 17.02
C LEU A 139 14.17 -12.88 17.86
N LEU A 140 13.28 -13.86 17.75
CA LEU A 140 12.07 -13.93 18.56
C LEU A 140 12.39 -14.05 20.06
N ALA A 141 13.37 -14.87 20.44
CA ALA A 141 13.78 -15.00 21.84
C ALA A 141 14.33 -13.67 22.40
N LEU A 142 15.21 -13.00 21.65
CA LEU A 142 15.76 -11.71 22.06
C LEU A 142 14.69 -10.61 22.11
N LEU A 143 13.85 -10.51 21.08
CA LEU A 143 12.77 -9.52 21.03
C LEU A 143 11.79 -9.71 22.19
N GLY A 144 11.40 -10.96 22.46
CA GLY A 144 10.53 -11.27 23.60
C GLY A 144 11.12 -10.84 24.93
N LYS A 145 12.43 -11.04 25.13
CA LYS A 145 13.15 -10.60 26.34
C LYS A 145 13.14 -9.07 26.48
N ILE A 146 13.50 -8.36 25.40
CA ILE A 146 13.53 -6.88 25.39
C ILE A 146 12.14 -6.29 25.64
N LEU A 147 11.10 -6.81 24.97
CA LEU A 147 9.73 -6.36 25.18
C LEU A 147 9.22 -6.66 26.60
N GLY A 148 9.68 -7.76 27.22
CA GLY A 148 9.40 -8.06 28.61
C GLY A 148 9.97 -7.01 29.55
N GLU A 149 11.21 -6.59 29.31
CA GLU A 149 11.90 -5.60 30.13
C GLU A 149 11.31 -4.20 30.00
N ILE A 150 11.06 -3.73 28.77
CA ILE A 150 10.40 -2.43 28.54
C ILE A 150 9.08 -2.38 29.32
N ARG A 151 8.27 -3.44 29.23
CA ARG A 151 7.00 -3.51 29.96
C ARG A 151 7.18 -3.60 31.48
N ARG A 152 8.25 -4.20 31.97
CA ARG A 152 8.59 -4.21 33.41
C ARG A 152 8.87 -2.78 33.87
N GLN A 153 9.75 -2.07 33.17
CA GLN A 153 10.13 -0.69 33.48
C GLN A 153 8.92 0.24 33.47
N MET A 154 8.07 0.16 32.43
CA MET A 154 6.82 0.94 32.35
C MET A 154 5.82 0.61 33.47
N ARG A 155 5.83 -0.60 34.05
CA ARG A 155 4.94 -0.94 35.17
C ARG A 155 5.49 -0.49 36.53
N VAL A 156 6.81 -0.52 36.68
CA VAL A 156 7.47 -0.11 37.94
C VAL A 156 7.46 1.41 38.07
N HIS A 157 7.55 2.13 36.94
CA HIS A 157 7.59 3.59 36.89
C HIS A 157 6.41 4.13 36.04
N PRO A 158 5.16 4.02 36.51
CA PRO A 158 3.99 4.41 35.73
C PRO A 158 3.85 5.93 35.56
N ASP A 159 4.39 6.71 36.48
CA ASP A 159 4.31 8.18 36.49
C ASP A 159 5.42 8.85 35.66
N GLU A 160 6.40 8.06 35.20
CA GLU A 160 7.49 8.54 34.36
C GLU A 160 7.10 8.51 32.87
N GLU A 161 7.27 9.63 32.17
CA GLU A 161 7.13 9.68 30.72
C GLU A 161 8.35 9.05 30.02
N LEU A 162 8.46 7.72 30.14
CA LEU A 162 9.60 6.95 29.63
C LEU A 162 9.69 6.90 28.10
N LEU A 163 8.55 7.04 27.42
CA LEU A 163 8.43 6.93 25.97
C LEU A 163 7.48 8.00 25.44
N ASN A 164 7.88 8.69 24.38
CA ASN A 164 6.98 9.59 23.68
C ASN A 164 5.92 8.83 22.85
N TYR A 165 4.89 9.54 22.41
CA TYR A 165 3.80 8.96 21.60
C TYR A 165 4.27 8.13 20.40
N LYS A 166 5.29 8.59 19.66
CA LYS A 166 5.81 7.86 18.48
C LYS A 166 6.52 6.56 18.88
N GLN A 167 7.22 6.58 20.02
CA GLN A 167 7.84 5.38 20.55
C GLN A 167 6.79 4.38 21.06
N LEU A 168 5.72 4.86 21.70
CA LEU A 168 4.60 4.01 22.13
C LEU A 168 3.91 3.33 20.93
N ASP A 169 3.59 4.08 19.88
CA ASP A 169 3.02 3.54 18.64
C ASP A 169 3.95 2.52 17.95
N MET A 170 5.25 2.82 17.91
CA MET A 170 6.27 1.88 17.41
C MET A 170 6.33 0.61 18.26
N LEU A 171 6.28 0.72 19.59
CA LEU A 171 6.31 -0.41 20.52
C LEU A 171 5.07 -1.30 20.36
N GLU A 172 3.91 -0.71 20.13
CA GLU A 172 2.67 -1.42 19.82
C GLU A 172 2.82 -2.20 18.50
N THR A 173 3.29 -1.54 17.45
CA THR A 173 3.54 -2.17 16.15
C THR A 173 4.53 -3.33 16.26
N VAL A 174 5.65 -3.13 16.95
CA VAL A 174 6.65 -4.18 17.21
C VAL A 174 6.06 -5.34 18.02
N THR A 175 5.22 -5.04 19.01
CA THR A 175 4.51 -6.06 19.80
C THR A 175 3.59 -6.91 18.92
N ARG A 176 2.86 -6.29 17.99
CA ARG A 176 1.99 -6.99 17.02
C ARG A 176 2.81 -7.88 16.08
N VAL A 177 3.91 -7.37 15.54
CA VAL A 177 4.84 -8.17 14.72
C VAL A 177 5.37 -9.37 15.50
N TYR A 178 5.82 -9.17 16.74
CA TYR A 178 6.29 -10.26 17.61
C TYR A 178 5.24 -11.36 17.78
N ARG A 179 3.98 -10.99 18.04
CA ARG A 179 2.87 -11.95 18.17
C ARG A 179 2.62 -12.72 16.88
N GLN A 180 2.51 -12.02 15.75
CA GLN A 180 2.31 -12.63 14.42
C GLN A 180 3.42 -13.64 14.11
N GLN A 181 4.68 -13.21 14.25
CA GLN A 181 5.84 -14.03 13.91
C GLN A 181 6.05 -15.20 14.89
N LYS A 182 5.76 -15.01 16.18
CA LYS A 182 5.84 -16.08 17.18
C LYS A 182 4.79 -17.17 16.91
N ASN A 183 3.56 -16.78 16.58
CA ASN A 183 2.49 -17.73 16.29
C ASN A 183 2.80 -18.52 15.01
N HIS A 184 3.21 -17.83 13.95
CA HIS A 184 3.60 -18.46 12.70
C HIS A 184 4.84 -19.37 12.84
N PHE A 185 5.83 -18.98 13.64
CA PHE A 185 6.99 -19.83 13.91
C PHE A 185 6.61 -21.12 14.65
N LYS A 186 5.63 -21.03 15.57
CA LYS A 186 5.12 -22.16 16.34
C LYS A 186 4.27 -23.12 15.50
N SER A 187 3.41 -22.62 14.62
CA SER A 187 2.61 -23.49 13.74
C SER A 187 3.50 -24.34 12.84
N GLY A 188 4.61 -23.77 12.37
CA GLY A 188 5.57 -24.46 11.51
C GLY A 188 5.07 -24.64 10.08
N ASP A 189 3.84 -24.23 9.77
CA ASP A 189 3.27 -24.27 8.43
C ASP A 189 3.58 -22.98 7.67
N SER A 190 4.46 -23.08 6.68
CA SER A 190 4.83 -21.97 5.79
C SER A 190 3.68 -21.44 4.92
N ARG A 191 2.59 -22.21 4.76
CA ARG A 191 1.42 -21.84 3.94
C ARG A 191 0.34 -21.14 4.74
N GLU A 192 0.44 -21.15 6.06
CA GLU A 192 -0.52 -20.49 6.94
C GLU A 192 -0.53 -18.98 6.66
N SER A 193 -1.71 -18.47 6.33
CA SER A 193 -1.90 -17.03 6.13
C SER A 193 -1.86 -16.32 7.48
N ILE A 194 -1.14 -15.19 7.55
CA ILE A 194 -1.11 -14.31 8.72
C ILE A 194 -2.11 -13.18 8.50
N PRO A 195 -3.24 -13.14 9.23
CA PRO A 195 -4.21 -12.05 9.10
C PRO A 195 -3.56 -10.71 9.44
N ASN A 196 -3.83 -9.69 8.63
CA ASN A 196 -3.29 -8.34 8.79
C ASN A 196 -1.76 -8.32 8.94
N ARG A 197 -1.04 -9.17 8.18
CA ARG A 197 0.43 -9.31 8.25
C ARG A 197 1.10 -7.95 8.12
N ILE A 198 1.87 -7.59 9.14
CA ILE A 198 2.74 -6.42 9.11
C ILE A 198 4.04 -6.82 8.40
N VAL A 199 4.42 -6.04 7.39
CA VAL A 199 5.61 -6.28 6.56
C VAL A 199 6.66 -5.18 6.68
N SER A 200 6.31 -4.06 7.30
CA SER A 200 7.19 -2.92 7.54
C SER A 200 6.81 -2.23 8.85
N LEU A 201 7.81 -1.81 9.64
CA LEU A 201 7.57 -0.98 10.83
C LEU A 201 7.30 0.48 10.49
N SER A 202 7.86 0.99 9.40
CA SER A 202 7.62 2.37 8.96
C SER A 202 6.28 2.53 8.25
N LYS A 203 5.76 1.46 7.64
CA LYS A 203 4.50 1.44 6.90
C LYS A 203 3.64 0.25 7.35
N PRO A 204 3.18 0.21 8.62
CA PRO A 204 2.49 -0.94 9.19
C PRO A 204 1.08 -1.16 8.63
N TYR A 205 0.57 -0.25 7.82
CA TYR A 205 -0.73 -0.36 7.13
C TYR A 205 -0.63 -1.08 5.77
N ILE A 206 0.56 -1.21 5.18
CA ILE A 206 0.75 -1.91 3.91
C ILE A 206 0.57 -3.41 4.11
N ARG A 207 -0.11 -4.06 3.17
CA ARG A 207 -0.27 -5.51 3.12
C ARG A 207 0.40 -6.07 1.85
N PRO A 208 0.84 -7.34 1.89
CA PRO A 208 1.22 -8.05 0.68
C PRO A 208 0.00 -8.20 -0.25
N ILE A 209 0.16 -7.83 -1.52
CA ILE A 209 -0.86 -8.03 -2.56
C ILE A 209 -0.32 -9.08 -3.52
N VAL A 210 -0.91 -10.28 -3.49
CA VAL A 210 -0.52 -11.39 -4.37
C VAL A 210 -1.03 -11.10 -5.78
N ARG A 211 -0.13 -11.17 -6.76
CA ARG A 211 -0.42 -11.03 -8.19
C ARG A 211 0.01 -12.30 -8.91
N GLY A 212 -0.73 -12.69 -9.94
CA GLY A 212 -0.40 -13.85 -10.80
C GLY A 212 0.69 -13.55 -11.83
N LYS A 213 1.54 -12.54 -11.61
CA LYS A 213 2.61 -12.16 -12.55
C LYS A 213 3.84 -13.03 -12.31
N GLU A 214 4.50 -13.42 -13.39
CA GLU A 214 5.67 -14.32 -13.36
C GLU A 214 6.87 -13.71 -12.63
N THR A 215 7.14 -12.41 -12.83
CA THR A 215 8.35 -11.74 -12.29
C THR A 215 8.19 -11.25 -10.85
N LYS A 216 7.02 -10.68 -10.51
CA LYS A 216 6.69 -10.16 -9.18
C LYS A 216 5.40 -10.79 -8.68
N ILE A 217 5.54 -11.84 -7.87
CA ILE A 217 4.42 -12.59 -7.30
C ILE A 217 3.67 -11.76 -6.24
N VAL A 218 4.35 -10.83 -5.57
CA VAL A 218 3.75 -9.98 -4.52
C VAL A 218 4.22 -8.54 -4.69
N GLU A 219 3.26 -7.63 -4.73
CA GLU A 219 3.46 -6.18 -4.74
C GLU A 219 3.11 -5.60 -3.36
N PHE A 220 3.75 -4.49 -2.98
CA PHE A 220 3.55 -3.85 -1.68
C PHE A 220 3.14 -2.39 -1.88
N GLY A 221 1.90 -2.04 -1.56
CA GLY A 221 1.40 -0.71 -1.83
C GLY A 221 -0.10 -0.60 -1.66
N ALA A 222 -0.67 0.47 -2.21
CA ALA A 222 -2.11 0.63 -2.27
C ALA A 222 -2.64 -0.08 -3.52
N LYS A 223 -3.50 -1.09 -3.34
CA LYS A 223 -4.26 -1.66 -4.45
C LYS A 223 -5.32 -0.64 -4.86
N CYS A 224 -5.37 -0.31 -6.14
CA CYS A 224 -6.31 0.62 -6.70
C CYS A 224 -7.05 -0.03 -7.86
N ASN A 225 -8.37 0.07 -7.83
CA ASN A 225 -9.22 -0.23 -8.97
C ASN A 225 -9.58 1.09 -9.63
N ASN A 226 -9.23 1.23 -10.90
CA ASN A 226 -9.48 2.43 -11.68
C ASN A 226 -10.46 2.13 -12.81
N ILE A 227 -11.19 3.18 -13.20
CA ILE A 227 -11.93 3.25 -14.45
C ILE A 227 -11.30 4.33 -15.33
N LEU A 228 -11.29 4.10 -16.63
CA LEU A 228 -10.84 5.05 -17.64
C LEU A 228 -12.03 5.36 -18.55
N ILE A 229 -12.34 6.63 -18.68
CA ILE A 229 -13.41 7.15 -19.54
C ILE A 229 -12.75 8.18 -20.43
N ASP A 230 -12.80 7.98 -21.75
CA ASP A 230 -12.23 8.88 -22.77
C ASP A 230 -10.82 9.43 -22.44
N GLY A 231 -9.93 8.58 -21.90
CA GLY A 231 -8.56 8.93 -21.54
C GLY A 231 -8.36 9.52 -20.14
N ILE A 232 -9.44 9.82 -19.40
CA ILE A 232 -9.38 10.32 -18.01
C ILE A 232 -9.59 9.18 -17.02
N SER A 233 -8.66 9.04 -16.07
CA SER A 233 -8.64 7.98 -15.06
C SER A 233 -9.34 8.42 -13.78
N PHE A 234 -10.21 7.57 -13.25
CA PHE A 234 -10.92 7.78 -11.99
C PHE A 234 -10.73 6.57 -11.07
N ILE A 235 -10.56 6.86 -9.79
CA ILE A 235 -10.40 5.88 -8.71
C ILE A 235 -11.78 5.38 -8.26
N GLU A 236 -12.04 4.11 -8.50
CA GLU A 236 -13.22 3.40 -8.00
C GLU A 236 -13.01 2.96 -6.55
N LYS A 237 -11.87 2.32 -6.29
CA LYS A 237 -11.53 1.84 -4.95
C LYS A 237 -10.02 1.88 -4.73
N LEU A 238 -9.60 2.50 -3.65
CA LEU A 238 -8.22 2.50 -3.17
C LEU A 238 -8.16 1.82 -1.80
N SER A 239 -7.26 0.85 -1.62
CA SER A 239 -7.07 0.18 -0.34
C SER A 239 -5.66 -0.37 -0.19
N PHE A 240 -5.10 -0.28 1.02
CA PHE A 240 -3.87 -0.99 1.37
C PHE A 240 -4.10 -2.48 1.66
N ASN A 241 -5.35 -2.92 1.74
CA ASN A 241 -5.71 -4.33 1.83
C ASN A 241 -5.97 -4.90 0.44
N ALA A 242 -5.66 -6.18 0.25
CA ALA A 242 -6.07 -6.90 -0.95
C ALA A 242 -7.61 -6.96 -1.04
N PHE A 243 -8.14 -6.79 -2.23
CA PHE A 243 -9.56 -7.00 -2.52
C PHE A 243 -9.72 -7.73 -3.86
N ASN A 244 -10.83 -8.46 -3.99
CA ASN A 244 -11.22 -9.09 -5.24
C ASN A 244 -11.71 -8.01 -6.22
N GLU A 245 -11.03 -7.86 -7.33
CA GLU A 245 -11.37 -6.91 -8.39
C GLU A 245 -12.64 -7.33 -9.15
N GLY A 246 -12.88 -8.63 -9.31
CA GLY A 246 -14.03 -9.14 -10.05
C GLY A 246 -15.37 -8.67 -9.47
N THR A 247 -15.49 -8.48 -8.15
CA THR A 247 -16.73 -7.99 -7.54
C THR A 247 -16.96 -6.49 -7.72
N ARG A 248 -16.00 -5.76 -8.31
CA ARG A 248 -16.05 -4.30 -8.46
C ARG A 248 -16.67 -3.82 -9.76
N LEU A 249 -16.88 -4.69 -10.76
CA LEU A 249 -17.38 -4.27 -12.08
C LEU A 249 -18.68 -3.47 -12.01
N LYS A 250 -19.64 -3.90 -11.18
CA LYS A 250 -20.91 -3.19 -10.96
C LYS A 250 -20.70 -1.79 -10.37
N HIS A 251 -19.74 -1.65 -9.47
CA HIS A 251 -19.37 -0.36 -8.89
C HIS A 251 -18.69 0.53 -9.94
N CYS A 252 -17.85 -0.02 -10.82
CA CYS A 252 -17.25 0.72 -11.94
C CYS A 252 -18.33 1.32 -12.86
N VAL A 253 -19.35 0.52 -13.23
CA VAL A 253 -20.47 0.99 -14.06
C VAL A 253 -21.29 2.08 -13.35
N SER A 254 -21.61 1.86 -12.07
CA SER A 254 -22.34 2.85 -11.25
C SER A 254 -21.57 4.16 -11.10
N LEU A 255 -20.25 4.09 -10.86
CA LEU A 255 -19.39 5.26 -10.76
C LEU A 255 -19.32 6.03 -12.08
N SER A 256 -19.13 5.33 -13.21
CA SER A 256 -19.13 5.95 -14.53
C SER A 256 -20.43 6.72 -14.77
N LYS A 257 -21.58 6.08 -14.54
CA LYS A 257 -22.90 6.73 -14.69
C LYS A 257 -23.05 7.94 -13.76
N LYS A 258 -22.52 7.88 -12.54
CA LYS A 258 -22.55 9.01 -11.60
C LYS A 258 -21.68 10.19 -12.05
N LEU A 259 -20.53 9.92 -12.66
CA LEU A 259 -19.59 10.94 -13.12
C LEU A 259 -20.04 11.58 -14.44
N THR A 260 -20.53 10.77 -15.39
CA THR A 260 -20.84 11.26 -16.74
C THR A 260 -22.32 11.56 -16.95
N GLY A 261 -23.21 10.93 -16.17
CA GLY A 261 -24.66 10.94 -16.40
C GLY A 261 -25.10 10.06 -17.59
N VAL A 262 -24.18 9.31 -18.19
CA VAL A 262 -24.42 8.47 -19.38
C VAL A 262 -24.36 7.00 -19.00
N ASP A 263 -25.28 6.20 -19.56
CA ASP A 263 -25.27 4.75 -19.40
C ASP A 263 -24.11 4.11 -20.16
N VAL A 264 -23.42 3.20 -19.49
CA VAL A 264 -22.29 2.45 -20.06
C VAL A 264 -22.81 1.45 -21.07
N LYS A 265 -22.36 1.54 -22.32
CA LYS A 265 -22.67 0.59 -23.40
C LYS A 265 -21.55 -0.40 -23.65
N LYS A 266 -20.29 -0.02 -23.38
CA LYS A 266 -19.11 -0.85 -23.61
C LYS A 266 -18.21 -0.84 -22.39
N ILE A 267 -17.75 -2.01 -21.97
CA ILE A 267 -16.78 -2.13 -20.87
C ILE A 267 -15.64 -3.09 -21.20
N GLY A 268 -14.41 -2.59 -21.10
CA GLY A 268 -13.20 -3.38 -21.26
C GLY A 268 -12.51 -3.61 -19.92
N GLY A 269 -12.47 -4.86 -19.46
CA GLY A 269 -11.77 -5.23 -18.22
C GLY A 269 -10.84 -6.40 -18.41
N ASP A 270 -9.91 -6.57 -17.45
CA ASP A 270 -9.05 -7.74 -17.35
C ASP A 270 -9.84 -9.04 -17.10
N GLN A 271 -9.18 -10.19 -17.32
CA GLN A 271 -9.84 -11.50 -17.19
C GLN A 271 -10.39 -11.76 -15.78
N GLY A 272 -9.80 -11.14 -14.75
CA GLY A 272 -10.28 -11.17 -13.37
C GLY A 272 -11.72 -10.63 -13.19
N TYR A 273 -12.20 -9.79 -14.11
CA TYR A 273 -13.58 -9.29 -14.11
C TYR A 273 -14.58 -10.22 -14.81
N SER A 274 -14.12 -11.31 -15.45
CA SER A 274 -14.95 -12.13 -16.33
C SER A 274 -15.78 -13.22 -15.61
N GLY A 275 -16.11 -13.01 -14.33
CA GLY A 275 -16.98 -13.89 -13.53
C GLY A 275 -18.40 -14.02 -14.08
N ASN A 276 -19.12 -15.08 -13.69
CA ASN A 276 -20.47 -15.36 -14.20
C ASN A 276 -21.45 -14.22 -13.86
N ASP A 277 -21.46 -13.75 -12.62
CA ASP A 277 -22.33 -12.67 -12.16
C ASP A 277 -22.16 -11.38 -12.96
N ASN A 278 -20.92 -11.07 -13.35
CA ASN A 278 -20.60 -9.91 -14.16
C ASN A 278 -21.06 -10.07 -15.61
N ARG A 279 -20.95 -11.27 -16.17
CA ARG A 279 -21.45 -11.58 -17.52
C ARG A 279 -22.97 -11.47 -17.58
N THR A 280 -23.66 -12.02 -16.58
CA THR A 280 -25.11 -11.91 -16.45
C THR A 280 -25.53 -10.45 -16.33
N PHE A 281 -24.91 -9.71 -15.41
CA PHE A 281 -25.15 -8.27 -15.23
C PHE A 281 -24.96 -7.48 -16.52
N CYS A 282 -23.85 -7.69 -17.25
CA CYS A 282 -23.61 -6.97 -18.50
C CYS A 282 -24.63 -7.35 -19.58
N LYS A 283 -25.02 -8.63 -19.67
CA LYS A 283 -26.05 -9.08 -20.63
C LYS A 283 -27.42 -8.46 -20.34
N GLU A 284 -27.83 -8.43 -19.07
CA GLU A 284 -29.09 -7.83 -18.64
C GLU A 284 -29.16 -6.32 -18.89
N ASN A 285 -28.03 -5.63 -18.76
CA ASN A 285 -27.94 -4.19 -18.98
C ASN A 285 -27.53 -3.82 -20.43
N GLY A 286 -27.46 -4.79 -21.35
CA GLY A 286 -27.10 -4.55 -22.76
C GLY A 286 -25.67 -4.04 -22.98
N ILE A 287 -24.76 -4.31 -22.04
CA ILE A 287 -23.37 -3.84 -22.06
C ILE A 287 -22.49 -4.82 -22.84
N GLU A 288 -21.83 -4.34 -23.88
CA GLU A 288 -20.81 -5.11 -24.61
C GLU A 288 -19.51 -5.17 -23.78
N THR A 289 -18.94 -6.36 -23.64
CA THR A 289 -17.76 -6.59 -22.78
C THR A 289 -16.60 -7.14 -23.57
N SER A 290 -15.36 -6.87 -23.15
CA SER A 290 -14.14 -7.51 -23.69
C SER A 290 -13.98 -8.99 -23.31
N PHE A 291 -14.87 -9.55 -22.48
CA PHE A 291 -14.68 -10.87 -21.90
C PHE A 291 -14.80 -12.00 -22.93
N THR A 292 -13.82 -12.92 -22.91
CA THR A 292 -13.83 -14.14 -23.72
C THR A 292 -15.06 -14.98 -23.39
N GLN A 293 -15.73 -15.55 -24.39
CA GLN A 293 -16.92 -16.37 -24.16
C GLN A 293 -16.53 -17.71 -23.51
N LYS A 294 -17.36 -18.24 -22.61
CA LYS A 294 -17.19 -19.59 -22.09
C LYS A 294 -17.78 -20.58 -23.09
N GLY A 295 -17.04 -21.65 -23.42
CA GLY A 295 -17.46 -22.68 -24.38
C GLY A 295 -17.05 -22.41 -25.82
N ARG A 296 -17.53 -23.25 -26.74
CA ARG A 296 -17.17 -23.21 -28.17
C ARG A 296 -17.62 -21.88 -28.79
N THR A 297 -16.69 -21.15 -29.37
CA THR A 297 -16.95 -19.85 -29.99
C THR A 297 -17.89 -20.02 -31.18
N GLY A 298 -19.08 -19.41 -31.13
CA GLY A 298 -19.94 -19.31 -32.31
C GLY A 298 -19.31 -18.42 -33.38
N LYS A 299 -19.64 -18.65 -34.65
CA LYS A 299 -19.16 -17.92 -35.84
C LYS A 299 -19.70 -16.47 -35.95
N ASN A 300 -19.68 -15.70 -34.88
CA ASN A 300 -20.13 -14.30 -34.92
C ASN A 300 -18.92 -13.36 -34.90
N GLU A 301 -18.31 -13.16 -36.06
CA GLU A 301 -17.02 -12.48 -36.23
C GLU A 301 -17.03 -11.02 -35.77
N VAL A 302 -18.12 -10.28 -36.01
CA VAL A 302 -18.23 -8.85 -35.65
C VAL A 302 -18.16 -8.65 -34.13
N LYS A 303 -18.91 -9.44 -33.35
CA LYS A 303 -18.85 -9.39 -31.88
C LYS A 303 -17.47 -9.79 -31.35
N ASN A 304 -16.79 -10.72 -32.02
CA ASN A 304 -15.43 -11.12 -31.66
C ASN A 304 -14.41 -10.03 -32.00
N ALA A 305 -14.60 -9.27 -33.07
CA ALA A 305 -13.76 -8.13 -33.43
C ALA A 305 -13.88 -6.99 -32.40
N THR A 306 -15.09 -6.58 -32.02
CA THR A 306 -15.30 -5.55 -30.98
C THR A 306 -14.67 -5.94 -29.65
N LYS A 307 -14.75 -7.22 -29.26
CA LYS A 307 -14.10 -7.74 -28.04
C LYS A 307 -12.58 -7.62 -28.08
N ARG A 308 -11.98 -8.02 -29.20
CA ARG A 308 -10.53 -7.93 -29.40
C ARG A 308 -10.06 -6.48 -29.39
N GLU A 309 -10.82 -5.59 -30.02
CA GLU A 309 -10.49 -4.18 -30.03
C GLU A 309 -10.62 -3.55 -28.65
N LEU A 310 -11.69 -3.85 -27.89
CA LEU A 310 -11.82 -3.39 -26.50
C LEU A 310 -10.66 -3.90 -25.64
N ALA A 311 -10.22 -5.14 -25.81
CA ALA A 311 -9.08 -5.69 -25.07
C ALA A 311 -7.74 -5.01 -25.47
N ARG A 312 -7.55 -4.73 -26.76
CA ARG A 312 -6.36 -4.07 -27.32
C ARG A 312 -6.25 -2.61 -26.87
N VAL A 313 -7.34 -1.86 -27.01
CA VAL A 313 -7.42 -0.46 -26.59
C VAL A 313 -7.26 -0.36 -25.07
N ARG A 314 -7.89 -1.24 -24.30
CA ARG A 314 -7.67 -1.33 -22.84
C ARG A 314 -6.19 -1.50 -22.51
N ALA A 315 -5.51 -2.45 -23.14
CA ALA A 315 -4.10 -2.71 -22.86
C ALA A 315 -3.25 -1.44 -23.12
N THR A 316 -3.45 -0.80 -24.26
CA THR A 316 -2.69 0.40 -24.66
C THR A 316 -3.01 1.62 -23.79
N ALA A 317 -4.30 1.88 -23.56
CA ALA A 317 -4.76 3.06 -22.84
C ALA A 317 -4.51 2.97 -21.32
N MET A 318 -4.58 1.76 -20.75
CA MET A 318 -4.34 1.56 -19.32
C MET A 318 -2.84 1.51 -18.98
N GLU A 319 -1.98 1.11 -19.90
CA GLU A 319 -0.53 1.09 -19.66
C GLU A 319 0.03 2.50 -19.35
N GLY A 320 -0.55 3.55 -19.93
CA GLY A 320 -0.21 4.96 -19.65
C GLY A 320 -1.09 5.67 -18.62
N SER A 321 -2.20 5.05 -18.15
CA SER A 321 -3.15 5.72 -17.23
C SER A 321 -2.76 5.62 -15.76
N PHE A 322 -1.91 4.65 -15.41
CA PHE A 322 -1.24 4.58 -14.13
C PHE A 322 0.06 5.37 -14.25
N GLY A 323 0.10 6.60 -13.73
CA GLY A 323 1.32 7.42 -13.70
C GLY A 323 2.49 6.60 -13.18
N THR A 324 3.52 6.44 -14.01
CA THR A 324 4.74 5.67 -13.72
C THR A 324 5.82 6.52 -13.09
#